data_AF-A0A9E0ILW5-F1
#
_entry.id   AF-A0A9E0ILW5-F1
#
_cell.length_a   1.000
_cell.length_b   1.000
_cell.length_c   1.000
_cell.angle_alpha   90.00
_cell.angle_beta   90.00
_cell.angle_gamma   90.00
#
_symmetry.space_group_name_H-M   'P 1'
#
loop_
_entity.id
_entity.type
_entity.pdbx_description
1 polymer ?
#
loop_
_entity_poly.entity_id
_entity_poly.type
_entity_poly.pdbx_seq_one_letter_code
_entity_poly.pdbx_strand_id
1 'polypeptide(L)'
;MKPTWREVPVDGGLLRFERDTGTNVLVRSEATRALRRQAPRSLQIGLLTPCNLACSFCYRDAAAPSFLTREFLLELLEQAAAWGVLEVAFGGGEPLLFKGFIELLRDLHARTPLGLNLTSNGVLLTEERIEALAGVVGEVRISAYADNDYRATLRRARRLPLGVNLLVTPASVHRLEVDVADILALGARNVLLLGYKGADPTLHLGADGLRRLTAAVRRMAHLPLRLDICWYPLLTDVAHLFERADCGAGDEFLVITPDRAVQPCSFHHERIPFATFAELRAIYEQLRARRPAASVAGCTRAAFATTAQTTAGLVDVNRLTRGLGPASWPALTVTAPAPTVTAPAPTAWVWQARASNNSGDWTIAARFCDEATARRVADELRELARVHEAFLASDEGQAFVEKNGYDGSIPTPPLRAFAEARGFTWREGLWWEEDGYGAPVLTAGAVGDAVVVYHPYCMGLPEATFRELFVRAGAVAMGYWQYGRPRVVVQASGSDDVGTALLERHLATVNAAKYSSDVKTPPPWGALADDPRLQADEDRDARLSDGPHELTTSAGQITLRLALKNSFAGTLALERWLQARGFTDVVTELEPLPPLPAPTS
;
A
#
# COMPACT_ATOMS: atom_id res chain seq x y z
N MET A 1 25.27 -27.45 -5.99
CA MET A 1 24.99 -27.93 -4.61
C MET A 1 24.06 -29.14 -4.69
N LYS A 2 24.00 -30.03 -3.68
CA LYS A 2 22.89 -31.00 -3.60
C LYS A 2 21.63 -30.25 -3.11
N PRO A 3 20.44 -30.45 -3.71
CA PRO A 3 19.23 -29.73 -3.32
C PRO A 3 18.79 -30.10 -1.90
N THR A 4 18.38 -29.08 -1.12
CA THR A 4 18.05 -29.20 0.31
C THR A 4 16.57 -29.55 0.52
N TRP A 5 16.16 -30.69 -0.03
CA TRP A 5 14.78 -31.16 0.07
C TRP A 5 14.38 -31.46 1.52
N ARG A 6 13.36 -30.75 2.00
CA ARG A 6 12.57 -31.11 3.18
C ARG A 6 11.31 -31.82 2.76
N GLU A 7 10.90 -32.85 3.48
CA GLU A 7 9.58 -33.45 3.34
C GLU A 7 8.71 -33.07 4.54
N VAL A 8 7.47 -32.64 4.31
CA VAL A 8 6.49 -32.40 5.37
C VAL A 8 5.13 -33.05 5.03
N PRO A 9 4.49 -33.72 5.99
CA PRO A 9 3.09 -34.11 5.88
C PRO A 9 2.17 -32.90 5.64
N VAL A 10 1.28 -33.02 4.67
CA VAL A 10 0.12 -32.15 4.50
C VAL A 10 -1.14 -33.01 4.45
N ASP A 11 -2.32 -32.40 4.54
CA ASP A 11 -3.56 -33.16 4.59
C ASP A 11 -3.79 -33.94 3.27
N GLY A 12 -3.68 -35.27 3.38
CA GLY A 12 -3.78 -36.24 2.28
C GLY A 12 -2.56 -36.34 1.36
N GLY A 13 -1.44 -35.67 1.67
CA GLY A 13 -0.28 -35.58 0.76
C GLY A 13 1.07 -35.48 1.48
N LEU A 14 2.14 -35.75 0.73
CA LEU A 14 3.51 -35.46 1.15
C LEU A 14 4.04 -34.29 0.33
N LEU A 15 4.46 -33.22 0.99
CA LEU A 15 4.97 -32.03 0.33
C LEU A 15 6.49 -31.96 0.49
N ARG A 16 7.21 -32.09 -0.62
CA ARG A 16 8.65 -31.82 -0.70
C ARG A 16 8.88 -30.36 -1.01
N PHE A 17 9.86 -29.73 -0.37
CA PHE A 17 10.24 -28.34 -0.59
C PHE A 17 11.76 -28.18 -0.62
N GLU A 18 12.26 -27.42 -1.58
CA GLU A 18 13.68 -27.11 -1.75
C GLU A 18 13.86 -25.61 -1.48
N ARG A 19 14.61 -25.26 -0.42
CA ARG A 19 14.53 -23.91 0.16
C ARG A 19 15.15 -22.82 -0.72
N ASP A 20 16.22 -23.15 -1.45
CA ASP A 20 17.05 -22.20 -2.19
C ASP A 20 16.36 -21.81 -3.51
N THR A 21 15.81 -22.79 -4.23
CA THR A 21 15.02 -22.59 -5.46
C THR A 21 13.56 -22.21 -5.21
N GLY A 22 13.02 -22.51 -4.01
CA GLY A 22 11.60 -22.37 -3.71
C GLY A 22 10.72 -23.42 -4.39
N THR A 23 11.33 -24.50 -4.91
CA THR A 23 10.62 -25.56 -5.65
C THR A 23 9.86 -26.45 -4.69
N ASN A 24 8.63 -26.77 -5.07
CA ASN A 24 7.72 -27.64 -4.33
C ASN A 24 7.39 -28.86 -5.19
N VAL A 25 7.27 -30.04 -4.55
CA VAL A 25 6.69 -31.24 -5.15
C VAL A 25 5.65 -31.80 -4.19
N LEU A 26 4.37 -31.63 -4.50
CA LEU A 26 3.29 -32.30 -3.76
C LEU A 26 3.07 -33.67 -4.38
N VAL A 27 3.08 -34.72 -3.57
CA VAL A 27 2.71 -36.08 -3.97
C VAL A 27 1.41 -36.46 -3.25
N ARG A 28 0.41 -36.94 -4.00
CA ARG A 28 -0.80 -37.56 -3.46
C ARG A 28 -0.99 -38.96 -4.02
N SER A 29 -1.22 -39.91 -3.12
CA SER A 29 -1.47 -41.33 -3.38
C SER A 29 -2.21 -41.94 -2.18
N GLU A 30 -2.68 -43.18 -2.27
CA GLU A 30 -3.30 -43.87 -1.12
C GLU A 30 -2.34 -43.93 0.08
N ALA A 31 -1.04 -44.12 -0.15
CA ALA A 31 -0.01 -44.14 0.89
C ALA A 31 0.16 -42.78 1.61
N THR A 32 -0.17 -41.65 0.98
CA THR A 32 -0.15 -40.32 1.62
C THR A 32 -1.49 -39.90 2.19
N ARG A 33 -2.58 -40.64 1.94
CA ARG A 33 -3.95 -40.27 2.32
C ARG A 33 -4.15 -40.13 3.83
N ALA A 34 -3.39 -40.88 4.63
CA ALA A 34 -3.37 -40.80 6.08
C ALA A 34 -2.56 -39.61 6.64
N LEU A 35 -1.70 -38.97 5.83
CA LEU A 35 -0.88 -37.85 6.28
C LEU A 35 -1.74 -36.63 6.65
N ARG A 36 -1.31 -35.93 7.70
CA ARG A 36 -1.95 -34.72 8.22
C ARG A 36 -0.90 -33.65 8.50
N ARG A 37 -1.23 -32.39 8.20
CA ARG A 37 -0.38 -31.25 8.55
C ARG A 37 -0.26 -31.15 10.08
N GLN A 38 0.96 -30.89 10.57
CA GLN A 38 1.25 -30.69 12.00
C GLN A 38 1.68 -29.27 12.36
N ALA A 39 2.19 -28.51 11.38
CA ALA A 39 2.68 -27.13 11.50
C ALA A 39 2.21 -26.32 10.28
N PRO A 40 2.05 -24.99 10.37
CA PRO A 40 1.79 -24.17 9.20
C PRO A 40 2.96 -24.29 8.21
N ARG A 41 2.70 -24.22 6.91
CA ARG A 41 3.76 -24.23 5.89
C ARG A 41 4.71 -23.06 6.10
N SER A 42 4.16 -21.87 6.37
CA SER A 42 4.96 -20.64 6.46
C SER A 42 4.50 -19.73 7.59
N LEU A 43 5.45 -19.06 8.23
CA LEU A 43 5.19 -17.93 9.12
C LEU A 43 5.48 -16.61 8.38
N GLN A 44 4.58 -15.64 8.53
CA GLN A 44 4.72 -14.30 7.97
C GLN A 44 4.98 -13.34 9.13
N ILE A 45 6.12 -12.67 9.16
CA ILE A 45 6.59 -11.90 10.31
C ILE A 45 6.53 -10.41 9.97
N GLY A 46 5.61 -9.68 10.58
CA GLY A 46 5.69 -8.23 10.71
C GLY A 46 6.76 -7.90 11.73
N LEU A 47 7.99 -7.62 11.30
CA LEU A 47 9.15 -7.43 12.17
C LEU A 47 9.02 -6.20 13.08
N LEU A 48 8.46 -5.14 12.53
CA LEU A 48 8.30 -3.84 13.16
C LEU A 48 7.19 -3.04 12.47
N THR A 49 6.76 -1.97 13.12
CA THR A 49 5.72 -1.05 12.62
C THR A 49 6.28 0.10 11.77
N PRO A 50 7.39 0.79 12.16
CA PRO A 50 7.94 1.90 11.39
C PRO A 50 8.28 1.57 9.93
N CYS A 51 8.00 2.51 9.02
CA CYS A 51 8.37 2.42 7.61
C CYS A 51 8.96 3.75 7.16
N ASN A 52 9.87 3.72 6.19
CA ASN A 52 10.41 4.93 5.53
C ASN A 52 9.56 5.38 4.32
N LEU A 53 8.38 4.78 4.12
CA LEU A 53 7.39 5.15 3.11
C LEU A 53 6.01 5.09 3.73
N ALA A 54 5.10 5.86 3.13
CA ALA A 54 3.69 5.80 3.41
C ALA A 54 2.86 6.05 2.12
N CYS A 55 2.44 5.01 1.36
CA CYS A 55 1.49 5.08 0.22
C CYS A 55 0.20 4.20 0.34
N SER A 56 -0.99 4.80 0.48
CA SER A 56 -2.28 4.35 1.11
C SER A 56 -2.81 2.89 1.21
N PHE A 57 -2.34 1.88 0.48
CA PHE A 57 -3.02 0.57 0.32
C PHE A 57 -2.64 -0.58 1.33
N CYS A 58 -2.76 -0.33 2.64
CA CYS A 58 -2.55 -1.24 3.79
C CYS A 58 -3.36 -0.57 4.93
N TYR A 59 -4.17 -1.21 5.77
CA TYR A 59 -4.05 -2.49 6.51
C TYR A 59 -3.09 -2.48 7.69
N ARG A 60 -1.81 -2.06 7.56
CA ARG A 60 -0.87 -2.12 8.71
C ARG A 60 -1.06 -0.89 9.60
N ASP A 61 -1.89 -1.07 10.62
CA ASP A 61 -1.87 -0.35 11.91
C ASP A 61 -0.48 0.28 12.17
N ALA A 62 -0.43 1.61 12.22
CA ALA A 62 0.80 2.38 12.38
C ALA A 62 1.12 2.69 13.86
N ALA A 63 0.15 2.50 14.77
CA ALA A 63 0.30 2.71 16.21
C ALA A 63 0.80 1.47 16.95
N ALA A 64 0.67 0.27 16.36
CA ALA A 64 1.15 -0.99 16.92
C ALA A 64 2.59 -0.89 17.48
N PRO A 65 2.84 -1.27 18.75
CA PRO A 65 4.18 -1.29 19.29
C PRO A 65 5.04 -2.39 18.67
N SER A 66 6.36 -2.19 18.63
CA SER A 66 7.32 -3.17 18.10
C SER A 66 8.14 -3.80 19.22
N PHE A 67 7.77 -5.03 19.61
CA PHE A 67 8.35 -5.79 20.72
C PHE A 67 9.19 -7.01 20.28
N LEU A 68 9.20 -7.37 18.99
CA LEU A 68 10.07 -8.43 18.46
C LEU A 68 11.54 -8.04 18.56
N THR A 69 12.40 -8.98 19.01
CA THR A 69 13.86 -8.82 18.98
C THR A 69 14.50 -9.93 18.13
N ARG A 70 15.75 -9.73 17.72
CA ARG A 70 16.51 -10.71 16.94
C ARG A 70 16.63 -12.05 17.68
N GLU A 71 16.85 -12.00 18.98
CA GLU A 71 17.09 -13.14 19.85
C GLU A 71 15.82 -14.00 19.96
N PHE A 72 14.69 -13.35 20.26
CA PHE A 72 13.37 -13.98 20.30
C PHE A 72 13.00 -14.61 18.94
N LEU A 73 13.21 -13.88 17.85
CA LEU A 73 12.90 -14.38 16.50
C LEU A 73 13.78 -15.56 16.11
N LEU A 74 15.06 -15.55 16.48
CA LEU A 74 15.99 -16.64 16.19
C LEU A 74 15.57 -17.92 16.93
N GLU A 75 15.36 -17.83 18.24
CA GLU A 75 14.94 -18.97 19.07
C GLU A 75 13.56 -19.53 18.66
N LEU A 76 12.62 -18.64 18.34
CA LEU A 76 11.26 -19.02 17.90
C LEU A 76 11.27 -19.70 16.54
N LEU A 77 12.06 -19.19 15.58
CA LEU A 77 12.08 -19.71 14.22
C LEU A 77 12.92 -21.00 14.08
N GLU A 78 13.91 -21.23 14.94
CA GLU A 78 14.55 -22.55 15.08
C GLU A 78 13.54 -23.62 15.55
N GLN A 79 12.75 -23.31 16.59
CA GLN A 79 11.71 -24.21 17.07
C GLN A 79 10.61 -24.43 16.02
N ALA A 80 10.20 -23.38 15.30
CA ALA A 80 9.25 -23.48 14.19
C ALA A 80 9.80 -24.34 13.04
N ALA A 81 11.09 -24.20 12.70
CA ALA A 81 11.74 -25.04 11.70
C ALA A 81 11.74 -26.52 12.10
N ALA A 82 12.05 -26.84 13.37
CA ALA A 82 12.03 -28.20 13.90
C ALA A 82 10.62 -28.81 13.92
N TRP A 83 9.59 -28.01 14.21
CA TRP A 83 8.18 -28.42 14.21
C TRP A 83 7.62 -28.71 12.80
N GLY A 84 8.20 -28.13 11.75
CA GLY A 84 7.86 -28.42 10.36
C GLY A 84 7.51 -27.21 9.50
N VAL A 85 7.62 -25.98 10.02
CA VAL A 85 7.51 -24.77 9.19
C VAL A 85 8.61 -24.80 8.13
N LEU A 86 8.23 -24.61 6.87
CA LEU A 86 9.12 -24.65 5.72
C LEU A 86 9.71 -23.28 5.39
N GLU A 87 8.92 -22.21 5.53
CA GLU A 87 9.28 -20.88 5.06
C GLU A 87 8.97 -19.77 6.06
N VAL A 88 9.72 -18.68 5.96
CA VAL A 88 9.44 -17.42 6.64
C VAL A 88 9.39 -16.30 5.61
N ALA A 89 8.44 -15.38 5.75
CA ALA A 89 8.38 -14.15 4.96
C ALA A 89 8.36 -12.94 5.89
N PHE A 90 9.40 -12.10 5.82
CA PHE A 90 9.56 -10.92 6.66
C PHE A 90 9.01 -9.65 5.98
N GLY A 91 8.42 -8.76 6.77
CA GLY A 91 7.86 -7.48 6.31
C GLY A 91 7.28 -6.69 7.49
N GLY A 92 6.12 -6.06 7.30
CA GLY A 92 5.43 -5.23 8.32
C GLY A 92 5.43 -3.77 7.90
N GLY A 93 6.19 -2.94 8.61
CA GLY A 93 6.86 -1.79 8.00
C GLY A 93 8.01 -2.22 7.09
N GLU A 94 9.07 -1.42 6.98
CA GLU A 94 10.22 -1.78 6.15
C GLU A 94 11.19 -2.69 6.93
N PRO A 95 11.35 -3.99 6.56
CA PRO A 95 12.18 -4.91 7.34
C PRO A 95 13.66 -4.50 7.37
N LEU A 96 14.16 -3.75 6.38
CA LEU A 96 15.53 -3.21 6.35
C LEU A 96 15.79 -2.04 7.34
N LEU A 97 14.79 -1.69 8.17
CA LEU A 97 14.95 -0.87 9.38
C LEU A 97 15.18 -1.71 10.66
N PHE A 98 14.91 -3.02 10.64
CA PHE A 98 14.98 -3.85 11.85
C PHE A 98 16.44 -4.11 12.26
N LYS A 99 16.77 -3.78 13.52
CA LYS A 99 18.14 -3.87 14.05
C LYS A 99 18.60 -5.33 14.08
N GLY A 100 19.70 -5.62 13.39
CA GLY A 100 20.26 -6.97 13.33
C GLY A 100 19.57 -7.93 12.36
N PHE A 101 18.77 -7.42 11.41
CA PHE A 101 17.98 -8.25 10.50
C PHE A 101 18.82 -9.10 9.53
N ILE A 102 19.91 -8.56 8.99
CA ILE A 102 20.82 -9.29 8.09
C ILE A 102 21.53 -10.41 8.87
N GLU A 103 21.89 -10.14 10.12
CA GLU A 103 22.49 -11.08 11.06
C GLU A 103 21.47 -12.14 11.50
N LEU A 104 20.18 -11.80 11.61
CA LEU A 104 19.09 -12.77 11.85
C LEU A 104 18.93 -13.71 10.65
N LEU A 105 18.88 -13.17 9.43
CA LEU A 105 18.77 -13.96 8.20
C LEU A 105 19.96 -14.91 8.01
N ARG A 106 21.18 -14.44 8.29
CA ARG A 106 22.40 -15.26 8.22
C ARG A 106 22.38 -16.41 9.23
N ASP A 107 22.07 -16.13 10.50
CA ASP A 107 21.96 -17.16 11.53
C ASP A 107 20.88 -18.18 11.17
N LEU A 108 19.69 -17.73 10.76
CA LEU A 108 18.60 -18.64 10.35
C LEU A 108 18.98 -19.49 9.13
N HIS A 109 19.66 -18.92 8.13
CA HIS A 109 20.08 -19.67 6.94
C HIS A 109 21.14 -20.73 7.28
N ALA A 110 22.04 -20.44 8.23
CA ALA A 110 23.09 -21.37 8.65
C ALA A 110 22.58 -22.45 9.63
N ARG A 111 21.66 -22.09 10.53
CA ARG A 111 21.17 -22.96 11.62
C ARG A 111 19.89 -23.73 11.27
N THR A 112 19.12 -23.27 10.28
CA THR A 112 17.83 -23.89 9.90
C THR A 112 17.72 -24.17 8.40
N PRO A 113 16.91 -25.16 8.00
CA PRO A 113 16.57 -25.40 6.60
C PRO A 113 15.32 -24.59 6.16
N LEU A 114 15.09 -23.40 6.71
CA LEU A 114 13.98 -22.52 6.33
C LEU A 114 14.23 -21.84 4.98
N GLY A 115 13.18 -21.70 4.17
CA GLY A 115 13.17 -20.75 3.05
C GLY A 115 12.91 -19.33 3.57
N LEU A 116 13.93 -18.47 3.55
CA LEU A 116 13.85 -17.11 4.09
C LEU A 116 13.52 -16.11 2.97
N ASN A 117 12.42 -15.37 3.11
CA ASN A 117 11.93 -14.42 2.12
C ASN A 117 11.64 -13.06 2.77
N LEU A 118 11.60 -11.98 2.00
CA LEU A 118 11.13 -10.68 2.50
C LEU A 118 10.33 -9.90 1.46
N THR A 119 9.42 -9.04 1.92
CA THR A 119 8.89 -7.92 1.13
C THR A 119 9.52 -6.62 1.61
N SER A 120 9.91 -5.76 0.67
CA SER A 120 10.53 -4.47 0.96
C SER A 120 10.03 -3.42 -0.04
N ASN A 121 9.97 -2.16 0.40
CA ASN A 121 9.75 -1.03 -0.48
C ASN A 121 10.95 -0.73 -1.40
N GLY A 122 12.10 -1.38 -1.16
CA GLY A 122 13.27 -1.33 -2.04
C GLY A 122 14.19 -0.11 -1.87
N VAL A 123 13.68 0.99 -1.30
CA VAL A 123 14.44 2.24 -1.07
C VAL A 123 15.73 1.95 -0.29
N LEU A 124 15.66 1.07 0.69
CA LEU A 124 16.75 0.74 1.61
C LEU A 124 17.69 -0.39 1.15
N LEU A 125 17.55 -0.92 -0.07
CA LEU A 125 18.47 -1.91 -0.68
C LEU A 125 19.70 -1.23 -1.30
N THR A 126 20.70 -0.88 -0.48
CA THR A 126 22.05 -0.47 -0.93
C THR A 126 22.84 -1.65 -1.49
N GLU A 127 23.91 -1.43 -2.27
CA GLU A 127 24.72 -2.53 -2.83
C GLU A 127 25.36 -3.40 -1.73
N GLU A 128 25.79 -2.81 -0.63
CA GLU A 128 26.24 -3.51 0.59
C GLU A 128 25.17 -4.48 1.12
N ARG A 129 23.91 -4.03 1.19
CA ARG A 129 22.78 -4.84 1.66
C ARG A 129 22.37 -5.89 0.63
N ILE A 130 22.51 -5.60 -0.66
CA ILE A 130 22.32 -6.54 -1.76
C ILE A 130 23.36 -7.67 -1.69
N GLU A 131 24.64 -7.35 -1.49
CA GLU A 131 25.69 -8.34 -1.25
C GLU A 131 25.40 -9.15 0.01
N ALA A 132 25.01 -8.49 1.11
CA ALA A 132 24.78 -9.13 2.40
C ALA A 132 23.57 -10.09 2.43
N LEU A 133 22.59 -9.88 1.54
CA LEU A 133 21.42 -10.74 1.35
C LEU A 133 21.64 -11.84 0.29
N ALA A 134 22.60 -11.66 -0.63
CA ALA A 134 22.85 -12.59 -1.72
C ALA A 134 23.23 -13.99 -1.19
N GLY A 135 22.58 -15.03 -1.72
CA GLY A 135 22.73 -16.42 -1.25
C GLY A 135 22.07 -16.74 0.09
N VAL A 136 21.71 -15.74 0.90
CA VAL A 136 21.04 -15.94 2.21
C VAL A 136 19.52 -16.08 2.04
N VAL A 137 18.91 -15.25 1.18
CA VAL A 137 17.45 -15.19 0.98
C VAL A 137 17.01 -15.91 -0.29
N GLY A 138 15.84 -16.56 -0.21
CA GLY A 138 15.23 -17.34 -1.28
C GLY A 138 14.36 -16.55 -2.25
N GLU A 139 13.79 -15.42 -1.81
CA GLU A 139 13.14 -14.41 -2.66
C GLU A 139 13.07 -13.05 -1.95
N VAL A 140 13.32 -11.97 -2.71
CA VAL A 140 13.12 -10.58 -2.27
C VAL A 140 12.02 -9.97 -3.12
N ARG A 141 10.92 -9.62 -2.50
CA ARG A 141 9.72 -9.13 -3.17
C ARG A 141 9.68 -7.60 -3.08
N ILE A 142 9.94 -6.94 -4.20
CA ILE A 142 9.84 -5.49 -4.30
C ILE A 142 8.37 -5.13 -4.48
N SER A 143 7.84 -4.25 -3.64
CA SER A 143 6.51 -3.69 -3.84
C SER A 143 6.56 -2.61 -4.92
N ALA A 144 5.81 -2.78 -6.00
CA ALA A 144 5.81 -1.91 -7.18
C ALA A 144 4.53 -1.09 -7.24
N TYR A 145 4.69 0.23 -7.15
CA TYR A 145 3.59 1.20 -7.13
C TYR A 145 3.85 2.35 -8.12
N ALA A 146 2.91 3.28 -8.22
CA ALA A 146 3.04 4.44 -9.11
C ALA A 146 3.98 5.51 -8.53
N ASP A 147 4.11 5.54 -7.21
CA ASP A 147 4.80 6.55 -6.38
C ASP A 147 6.23 6.14 -5.97
N ASN A 148 6.68 4.91 -6.28
CA ASN A 148 8.03 4.45 -5.95
C ASN A 148 8.85 4.03 -7.18
N ASP A 149 10.16 4.31 -7.17
CA ASP A 149 11.08 3.84 -8.21
C ASP A 149 11.50 2.37 -7.98
N TYR A 150 10.50 1.49 -8.09
CA TYR A 150 10.74 0.05 -8.13
C TYR A 150 11.59 -0.33 -9.35
N ARG A 151 11.57 0.46 -10.44
CA ARG A 151 12.29 0.15 -11.69
C ARG A 151 13.80 0.28 -11.53
N ALA A 152 14.30 1.36 -10.93
CA ALA A 152 15.71 1.47 -10.54
C ALA A 152 16.06 0.46 -9.44
N THR A 153 15.14 0.18 -8.51
CA THR A 153 15.33 -0.87 -7.50
C THR A 153 15.57 -2.24 -8.13
N LEU A 154 14.76 -2.66 -9.11
CA LEU A 154 14.95 -3.93 -9.83
C LEU A 154 16.31 -3.96 -10.56
N ARG A 155 16.66 -2.90 -11.29
CA ARG A 155 17.94 -2.78 -12.02
C ARG A 155 19.16 -2.85 -11.09
N ARG A 156 19.07 -2.24 -9.90
CA ARG A 156 20.11 -2.23 -8.85
C ARG A 156 20.21 -3.60 -8.18
N ALA A 157 19.10 -4.11 -7.67
CA ALA A 157 19.03 -5.34 -6.88
C ALA A 157 19.05 -6.64 -7.71
N ARG A 158 19.31 -6.58 -9.03
CA ARG A 158 19.28 -7.71 -9.99
C ARG A 158 20.10 -8.95 -9.62
N ARG A 159 21.00 -8.83 -8.64
CA ARG A 159 21.81 -9.92 -8.07
C ARG A 159 21.01 -10.83 -7.13
N LEU A 160 19.89 -10.34 -6.60
CA LEU A 160 18.99 -11.05 -5.69
C LEU A 160 17.93 -11.86 -6.46
N PRO A 161 17.30 -12.87 -5.82
CA PRO A 161 16.12 -13.54 -6.36
C PRO A 161 14.90 -12.61 -6.27
N LEU A 162 14.78 -11.67 -7.20
CA LEU A 162 13.70 -10.67 -7.21
C LEU A 162 12.35 -11.25 -7.63
N GLY A 163 11.30 -10.94 -6.89
CA GLY A 163 9.90 -10.97 -7.34
C GLY A 163 9.26 -9.60 -7.15
N VAL A 164 8.08 -9.36 -7.71
CA VAL A 164 7.37 -8.09 -7.57
C VAL A 164 5.95 -8.27 -7.07
N ASN A 165 5.52 -7.41 -6.13
CA ASN A 165 4.13 -7.28 -5.72
C ASN A 165 3.52 -6.11 -6.47
N LEU A 166 2.45 -6.36 -7.22
CA LEU A 166 1.72 -5.34 -7.96
C LEU A 166 0.27 -5.32 -7.48
N LEU A 167 -0.18 -4.19 -6.95
CA LEU A 167 -1.57 -4.02 -6.52
C LEU A 167 -2.47 -3.76 -7.74
N VAL A 168 -3.46 -4.63 -7.95
CA VAL A 168 -4.44 -4.48 -9.02
C VAL A 168 -5.67 -3.75 -8.49
N THR A 169 -5.89 -2.56 -9.01
CA THR A 169 -7.00 -1.65 -8.70
C THR A 169 -7.77 -1.34 -9.99
N PRO A 170 -8.97 -0.74 -9.94
CA PRO A 170 -9.67 -0.30 -11.16
C PRO A 170 -8.83 0.63 -12.05
N ALA A 171 -7.95 1.44 -11.44
CA ALA A 171 -7.03 2.33 -12.15
C ALA A 171 -5.86 1.61 -12.84
N SER A 172 -5.38 0.45 -12.34
CA SER A 172 -4.24 -0.28 -12.92
C SER A 172 -4.62 -1.47 -13.81
N VAL A 173 -5.78 -2.10 -13.60
CA VAL A 173 -6.17 -3.37 -14.25
C VAL A 173 -6.17 -3.33 -15.79
N HIS A 174 -6.32 -2.14 -16.40
CA HIS A 174 -6.33 -1.98 -17.86
C HIS A 174 -4.92 -1.94 -18.50
N ARG A 175 -3.85 -1.71 -17.72
CA ARG A 175 -2.45 -1.71 -18.19
C ARG A 175 -1.67 -2.96 -17.81
N LEU A 176 -2.30 -3.85 -17.05
CA LEU A 176 -1.71 -5.00 -16.36
C LEU A 176 -0.77 -5.85 -17.22
N GLU A 177 -1.08 -6.08 -18.49
CA GLU A 177 -0.23 -6.86 -19.42
C GLU A 177 1.07 -6.13 -19.79
N VAL A 178 1.04 -4.80 -19.89
CA VAL A 178 2.23 -3.95 -20.15
C VAL A 178 3.07 -3.83 -18.89
N ASP A 179 2.44 -3.55 -17.74
CA ASP A 179 3.14 -3.41 -16.45
C ASP A 179 3.84 -4.72 -16.06
N VAL A 180 3.21 -5.89 -16.25
CA VAL A 180 3.84 -7.20 -16.03
C VAL A 180 5.00 -7.44 -17.00
N ALA A 181 4.85 -7.12 -18.30
CA ALA A 181 5.90 -7.33 -19.28
C ALA A 181 7.16 -6.49 -18.98
N ASP A 182 6.99 -5.22 -18.60
CA ASP A 182 8.09 -4.33 -18.18
C ASP A 182 8.76 -4.83 -16.89
N ILE A 183 7.99 -5.21 -15.87
CA ILE A 183 8.51 -5.79 -14.62
C ILE A 183 9.39 -7.02 -14.88
N LEU A 184 8.96 -7.93 -15.77
CA LEU A 184 9.74 -9.12 -16.13
C LEU A 184 10.97 -8.77 -16.98
N ALA A 185 10.87 -7.82 -17.91
CA ALA A 185 12.00 -7.32 -18.70
C ALA A 185 13.08 -6.63 -17.84
N LEU A 186 12.69 -6.05 -16.70
CA LEU A 186 13.59 -5.49 -15.68
C LEU A 186 14.26 -6.55 -14.79
N GLY A 187 14.00 -7.85 -15.01
CA GLY A 187 14.69 -8.97 -14.36
C GLY A 187 13.96 -9.57 -13.15
N ALA A 188 12.70 -9.20 -12.89
CA ALA A 188 11.90 -9.89 -11.87
C ALA A 188 11.59 -11.33 -12.32
N ARG A 189 11.73 -12.30 -11.40
CA ARG A 189 11.47 -13.72 -11.67
C ARG A 189 9.97 -14.07 -11.70
N ASN A 190 9.13 -13.25 -11.08
CA ASN A 190 7.68 -13.42 -11.03
C ASN A 190 6.98 -12.13 -10.56
N VAL A 191 5.70 -12.00 -10.92
CA VAL A 191 4.82 -10.92 -10.44
C VAL A 191 3.63 -11.52 -9.68
N LEU A 192 3.40 -11.05 -8.45
CA LEU A 192 2.22 -11.36 -7.65
C LEU A 192 1.19 -10.25 -7.83
N LEU A 193 0.03 -10.61 -8.35
CA LEU A 193 -1.10 -9.71 -8.51
C LEU A 193 -1.90 -9.68 -7.20
N LEU A 194 -1.68 -8.64 -6.41
CA LEU A 194 -2.39 -8.41 -5.15
C LEU A 194 -3.76 -7.81 -5.43
N GLY A 195 -4.75 -8.23 -4.64
CA GLY A 195 -6.02 -7.51 -4.52
C GLY A 195 -6.02 -6.62 -3.29
N TYR A 196 -6.73 -5.50 -3.33
CA TYR A 196 -6.89 -4.64 -2.17
C TYR A 196 -7.65 -5.35 -1.02
N LYS A 197 -7.33 -4.99 0.22
CA LYS A 197 -8.10 -5.28 1.44
C LYS A 197 -7.93 -4.11 2.40
N GLY A 198 -9.06 -3.55 2.81
CA GLY A 198 -9.17 -2.28 3.52
C GLY A 198 -10.51 -1.63 3.19
N ALA A 199 -10.84 -0.53 3.87
CA ALA A 199 -12.17 0.08 3.82
C ALA A 199 -12.54 0.64 2.43
N ASP A 200 -11.59 1.24 1.71
CA ASP A 200 -11.84 2.00 0.49
C ASP A 200 -12.54 1.18 -0.62
N PRO A 201 -13.80 1.52 -0.99
CA PRO A 201 -14.55 0.82 -2.04
C PRO A 201 -13.92 0.99 -3.44
N THR A 202 -13.21 2.10 -3.68
CA THR A 202 -12.70 2.50 -5.00
C THR A 202 -11.49 1.68 -5.45
N LEU A 203 -10.77 1.06 -4.51
CA LEU A 203 -9.63 0.19 -4.78
C LEU A 203 -10.03 -1.28 -5.04
N HIS A 204 -11.28 -1.67 -4.72
CA HIS A 204 -11.81 -3.01 -5.01
C HIS A 204 -12.23 -3.14 -6.49
N LEU A 205 -11.98 -4.32 -7.10
CA LEU A 205 -12.40 -4.58 -8.48
C LEU A 205 -13.89 -4.92 -8.55
N GLY A 206 -14.69 -3.99 -9.09
CA GLY A 206 -16.04 -4.28 -9.57
C GLY A 206 -16.05 -5.28 -10.74
N ALA A 207 -17.25 -5.76 -11.13
CA ALA A 207 -17.42 -6.87 -12.07
C ALA A 207 -16.69 -6.71 -13.42
N ASP A 208 -16.58 -5.49 -13.96
CA ASP A 208 -15.81 -5.27 -15.20
C ASP A 208 -14.29 -5.35 -14.98
N GLY A 209 -13.80 -4.87 -13.84
CA GLY A 209 -12.41 -5.03 -13.41
C GLY A 209 -12.04 -6.51 -13.25
N LEU A 210 -12.92 -7.32 -12.63
CA LEU A 210 -12.73 -8.76 -12.52
C LEU A 210 -12.73 -9.47 -13.89
N ARG A 211 -13.60 -9.07 -14.84
CA ARG A 211 -13.54 -9.58 -16.23
C ARG A 211 -12.22 -9.23 -16.91
N ARG A 212 -11.73 -7.98 -16.76
CA ARG A 212 -10.44 -7.54 -17.33
C ARG A 212 -9.27 -8.32 -16.73
N LEU A 213 -9.23 -8.45 -15.40
CA LEU A 213 -8.23 -9.25 -14.68
C LEU A 213 -8.24 -10.71 -15.16
N THR A 214 -9.41 -11.34 -15.25
CA THR A 214 -9.59 -12.70 -15.78
C THR A 214 -9.01 -12.83 -17.19
N ALA A 215 -9.36 -11.92 -18.10
CA ALA A 215 -8.91 -11.96 -19.49
C ALA A 215 -7.39 -11.73 -19.63
N ALA A 216 -6.83 -10.79 -18.87
CA ALA A 216 -5.41 -10.48 -18.85
C ALA A 216 -4.59 -11.65 -18.27
N VAL A 217 -5.01 -12.22 -17.14
CA VAL A 217 -4.38 -13.41 -16.53
C VAL A 217 -4.42 -14.61 -17.49
N ARG A 218 -5.53 -14.83 -18.21
CA ARG A 218 -5.63 -15.91 -19.21
C ARG A 218 -4.71 -15.70 -20.40
N ARG A 219 -4.49 -14.46 -20.87
CA ARG A 219 -3.48 -14.16 -21.92
C ARG A 219 -2.05 -14.38 -21.41
N MET A 220 -1.78 -13.96 -20.18
CA MET A 220 -0.47 -14.08 -19.53
C MET A 220 -0.21 -15.43 -18.84
N ALA A 221 -1.05 -16.45 -19.01
CA ALA A 221 -0.92 -17.73 -18.29
C ALA A 221 0.37 -18.53 -18.58
N HIS A 222 1.18 -18.09 -19.55
CA HIS A 222 2.50 -18.62 -19.89
C HIS A 222 3.67 -17.86 -19.21
N LEU A 223 3.39 -16.73 -18.55
CA LEU A 223 4.34 -15.92 -17.79
C LEU A 223 4.40 -16.39 -16.33
N PRO A 224 5.49 -16.10 -15.57
CA PRO A 224 5.59 -16.45 -14.16
C PRO A 224 4.74 -15.52 -13.27
N LEU A 225 3.41 -15.58 -13.43
CA LEU A 225 2.45 -14.90 -12.58
C LEU A 225 2.15 -15.70 -11.31
N ARG A 226 1.84 -14.97 -10.24
CA ARG A 226 1.19 -15.46 -9.03
C ARG A 226 -0.05 -14.60 -8.78
N LEU A 227 -1.06 -15.20 -8.16
CA LEU A 227 -2.28 -14.50 -7.74
C LEU A 227 -2.38 -14.52 -6.22
N ASP A 228 -2.86 -13.42 -5.65
CA ASP A 228 -3.37 -13.38 -4.28
C ASP A 228 -4.47 -14.42 -4.10
N ILE A 229 -4.43 -15.16 -3.00
CA ILE A 229 -5.40 -16.22 -2.70
C ILE A 229 -6.84 -15.70 -2.64
N CYS A 230 -7.05 -14.43 -2.33
CA CYS A 230 -8.39 -13.83 -2.28
C CYS A 230 -9.03 -13.69 -3.67
N TRP A 231 -8.24 -13.75 -4.76
CA TRP A 231 -8.77 -13.82 -6.13
C TRP A 231 -9.36 -15.19 -6.47
N TYR A 232 -8.99 -16.27 -5.78
CA TYR A 232 -9.37 -17.64 -6.14
C TYR A 232 -10.89 -17.83 -6.35
N PRO A 233 -11.79 -17.45 -5.42
CA PRO A 233 -13.24 -17.59 -5.62
C PRO A 233 -13.86 -16.49 -6.51
N LEU A 234 -13.07 -15.52 -6.98
CA LEU A 234 -13.53 -14.45 -7.87
C LEU A 234 -13.11 -14.67 -9.34
N LEU A 235 -12.09 -15.48 -9.59
CA LEU A 235 -11.54 -15.80 -10.91
C LEU A 235 -11.73 -17.29 -11.22
N THR A 236 -13.00 -17.71 -11.31
CA THR A 236 -13.44 -19.10 -11.61
C THR A 236 -12.87 -19.64 -12.92
N ASP A 237 -12.70 -18.76 -13.89
CA ASP A 237 -12.33 -19.07 -15.28
C ASP A 237 -10.81 -19.13 -15.51
N VAL A 238 -10.02 -18.99 -14.45
CA VAL A 238 -8.56 -19.13 -14.45
C VAL A 238 -8.20 -20.55 -14.02
N ALA A 239 -7.25 -21.19 -14.73
CA ALA A 239 -6.79 -22.53 -14.36
C ALA A 239 -5.94 -22.46 -13.07
N HIS A 240 -6.40 -23.13 -12.01
CA HIS A 240 -5.69 -23.23 -10.73
C HIS A 240 -4.91 -24.54 -10.64
N LEU A 241 -3.70 -24.50 -10.07
CA LEU A 241 -2.87 -25.70 -9.88
C LEU A 241 -3.48 -26.69 -8.88
N PHE A 242 -4.29 -26.19 -7.95
CA PHE A 242 -4.98 -26.96 -6.92
C PHE A 242 -6.38 -26.42 -6.72
N GLU A 243 -7.36 -27.32 -6.62
CA GLU A 243 -8.67 -27.01 -6.04
C GLU A 243 -8.52 -26.62 -4.58
N ARG A 244 -9.26 -25.58 -4.16
CA ARG A 244 -9.29 -25.06 -2.78
C ARG A 244 -10.72 -24.81 -2.32
N ALA A 245 -11.03 -25.34 -1.14
CA ALA A 245 -12.26 -25.03 -0.39
C ALA A 245 -12.02 -23.97 0.70
N ASP A 246 -10.82 -23.39 0.79
CA ASP A 246 -10.45 -22.37 1.78
C ASP A 246 -9.18 -21.59 1.36
N CYS A 247 -8.99 -20.39 1.92
CA CYS A 247 -7.80 -19.56 1.68
C CYS A 247 -6.55 -20.01 2.47
N GLY A 248 -6.68 -20.85 3.49
CA GLY A 248 -5.56 -21.38 4.27
C GLY A 248 -5.06 -20.49 5.42
N ALA A 249 -5.64 -19.31 5.63
CA ALA A 249 -5.31 -18.44 6.76
C ALA A 249 -5.59 -19.14 8.10
N GLY A 250 -4.59 -19.23 8.99
CA GLY A 250 -4.72 -19.99 10.25
C GLY A 250 -4.39 -21.49 10.15
N ASP A 251 -4.00 -22.01 8.98
CA ASP A 251 -3.73 -23.45 8.77
C ASP A 251 -2.53 -23.70 7.85
N GLU A 252 -2.53 -23.12 6.64
CA GLU A 252 -1.38 -23.13 5.74
C GLU A 252 -0.33 -22.12 6.16
N PHE A 253 -0.75 -21.00 6.76
CA PHE A 253 0.14 -19.96 7.26
C PHE A 253 -0.45 -19.26 8.48
N LEU A 254 0.44 -18.62 9.24
CA LEU A 254 0.11 -17.65 10.29
C LEU A 254 0.90 -16.37 10.06
N VAL A 255 0.38 -15.27 10.59
CA VAL A 255 1.11 -14.01 10.76
C VAL A 255 1.51 -13.86 12.23
N ILE A 256 2.72 -13.37 12.45
CA ILE A 256 3.21 -12.86 13.75
C ILE A 256 3.42 -11.36 13.59
N THR A 257 2.82 -10.56 14.47
CA THR A 257 2.80 -9.10 14.41
C THR A 257 3.92 -8.47 15.26
N PRO A 258 4.25 -7.18 15.03
CA PRO A 258 5.32 -6.48 15.77
C PRO A 258 5.15 -6.50 17.29
N ASP A 259 3.90 -6.51 17.77
CA ASP A 259 3.47 -6.52 19.17
C ASP A 259 3.47 -7.92 19.83
N ARG A 260 4.04 -8.95 19.17
CA ARG A 260 4.05 -10.36 19.59
C ARG A 260 2.66 -10.99 19.73
N ALA A 261 1.76 -10.69 18.78
CA ALA A 261 0.53 -11.44 18.62
C ALA A 261 0.56 -12.33 17.36
N VAL A 262 -0.33 -13.32 17.34
CA VAL A 262 -0.60 -14.19 16.19
C VAL A 262 -1.90 -13.73 15.53
N GLN A 263 -1.91 -13.70 14.19
CA GLN A 263 -3.10 -13.51 13.36
C GLN A 263 -3.24 -14.65 12.33
N PRO A 264 -4.47 -15.06 11.95
CA PRO A 264 -4.70 -16.01 10.85
C PRO A 264 -4.13 -15.55 9.51
N CYS A 265 -4.23 -14.25 9.23
CA CYS A 265 -3.62 -13.57 8.08
C CYS A 265 -3.43 -12.08 8.40
N SER A 266 -2.68 -11.37 7.57
CA SER A 266 -2.19 -10.02 7.87
C SER A 266 -3.31 -8.98 8.02
N PHE A 267 -4.45 -9.23 7.36
CA PHE A 267 -5.63 -8.38 7.35
C PHE A 267 -6.67 -8.78 8.42
N HIS A 268 -6.33 -9.66 9.36
CA HIS A 268 -7.29 -10.22 10.33
C HIS A 268 -7.35 -9.38 11.63
N HIS A 269 -8.55 -9.07 12.11
CA HIS A 269 -8.77 -8.29 13.33
C HIS A 269 -8.32 -9.04 14.60
N GLU A 270 -8.60 -10.35 14.69
CA GLU A 270 -8.19 -11.17 15.84
C GLU A 270 -6.67 -11.25 15.95
N ARG A 271 -6.12 -10.66 17.02
CA ARG A 271 -4.74 -10.78 17.49
C ARG A 271 -4.73 -11.59 18.79
N ILE A 272 -3.89 -12.62 18.86
CA ILE A 272 -3.73 -13.44 20.07
C ILE A 272 -2.27 -13.31 20.56
N PRO A 273 -2.00 -12.58 21.67
CA PRO A 273 -0.65 -12.43 22.22
C PRO A 273 0.00 -13.77 22.61
N PHE A 274 1.33 -13.86 22.46
CA PHE A 274 2.11 -15.02 22.92
C PHE A 274 3.52 -14.63 23.38
N ALA A 275 4.05 -15.40 24.33
CA ALA A 275 5.40 -15.30 24.87
C ALA A 275 6.26 -16.52 24.53
N THR A 276 5.68 -17.71 24.36
CA THR A 276 6.43 -18.95 24.12
C THR A 276 6.05 -19.69 22.83
N PHE A 277 6.96 -20.55 22.35
CA PHE A 277 6.68 -21.41 21.20
C PHE A 277 5.55 -22.43 21.47
N ALA A 278 5.36 -22.85 22.72
CA ALA A 278 4.25 -23.72 23.11
C ALA A 278 2.89 -23.04 22.93
N GLU A 279 2.79 -21.75 23.27
CA GLU A 279 1.59 -20.95 23.01
C GLU A 279 1.34 -20.75 21.51
N LEU A 280 2.38 -20.44 20.71
CA LEU A 280 2.25 -20.34 19.25
C LEU A 280 1.66 -21.63 18.64
N ARG A 281 2.07 -22.80 19.15
CA ARG A 281 1.50 -24.09 18.75
C ARG A 281 0.03 -24.26 19.17
N ALA A 282 -0.32 -23.93 20.41
CA ALA A 282 -1.71 -24.01 20.88
C ALA A 282 -2.64 -23.08 20.10
N ILE A 283 -2.17 -21.86 19.80
CA ILE A 283 -2.88 -20.88 18.99
C ILE A 283 -3.07 -21.39 17.55
N TYR A 284 -2.04 -21.99 16.95
CA TYR A 284 -2.16 -22.62 15.64
C TYR A 284 -3.22 -23.73 15.63
N GLU A 285 -3.20 -24.63 16.62
CA GLU A 285 -4.15 -25.73 16.72
C GLU A 285 -5.60 -25.20 16.87
N GLN A 286 -5.80 -24.12 17.64
CA GLN A 286 -7.08 -23.42 17.78
C GLN A 286 -7.54 -22.72 16.47
N LEU A 287 -6.66 -21.97 15.81
CA LEU A 287 -6.96 -21.23 14.57
C LEU A 287 -7.20 -22.18 13.38
N ARG A 288 -6.49 -23.31 13.33
CA ARG A 288 -6.69 -24.35 12.31
C ARG A 288 -8.04 -25.06 12.46
N ALA A 289 -8.54 -25.21 13.68
CA ALA A 289 -9.87 -25.74 13.94
C ALA A 289 -10.98 -24.71 13.61
N ARG A 290 -10.78 -23.44 13.95
CA ARG A 290 -11.80 -22.37 13.79
C ARG A 290 -11.87 -21.76 12.39
N ARG A 291 -10.74 -21.66 11.67
CA ARG A 291 -10.60 -21.01 10.35
C ARG A 291 -11.41 -19.70 10.20
N PRO A 292 -11.25 -18.72 11.11
CA PRO A 292 -12.07 -17.51 11.13
C PRO A 292 -11.87 -16.64 9.87
N ALA A 293 -12.92 -15.94 9.44
CA ALA A 293 -12.85 -14.97 8.35
C ALA A 293 -12.46 -13.58 8.90
N ALA A 294 -11.58 -12.88 8.18
CA ALA A 294 -11.24 -11.51 8.53
C ALA A 294 -12.41 -10.58 8.21
N SER A 295 -12.92 -9.87 9.22
CA SER A 295 -13.86 -8.75 9.11
C SER A 295 -13.20 -7.53 8.44
N VAL A 296 -12.95 -7.62 7.14
CA VAL A 296 -12.34 -6.56 6.31
C VAL A 296 -12.86 -6.70 4.87
N ALA A 297 -13.16 -5.60 4.20
CA ALA A 297 -13.54 -5.63 2.79
C ALA A 297 -12.38 -6.18 1.93
N GLY A 298 -12.72 -6.99 0.92
CA GLY A 298 -11.76 -7.76 0.13
C GLY A 298 -11.33 -9.11 0.73
N CYS A 299 -11.78 -9.46 1.96
CA CYS A 299 -11.66 -10.83 2.45
C CYS A 299 -12.70 -11.74 1.78
N THR A 300 -12.25 -12.67 0.95
CA THR A 300 -13.15 -13.56 0.19
C THR A 300 -13.33 -14.95 0.80
N ARG A 301 -12.92 -15.17 2.06
CA ARG A 301 -12.97 -16.50 2.72
C ARG A 301 -14.35 -17.15 2.66
N ALA A 302 -15.42 -16.36 2.85
CA ALA A 302 -16.80 -16.84 2.75
C ALA A 302 -17.18 -17.35 1.34
N ALA A 303 -16.60 -16.78 0.28
CA ALA A 303 -16.91 -17.15 -1.11
C ALA A 303 -16.30 -18.51 -1.54
N PHE A 304 -15.34 -19.06 -0.78
CA PHE A 304 -14.89 -20.44 -1.00
C PHE A 304 -16.01 -21.45 -0.71
N ALA A 305 -16.87 -21.19 0.29
CA ALA A 305 -17.95 -22.09 0.67
C ALA A 305 -19.06 -22.17 -0.39
N THR A 306 -19.35 -21.07 -1.10
CA THR A 306 -20.28 -21.06 -2.24
C THR A 306 -19.65 -21.65 -3.51
N THR A 307 -18.35 -21.41 -3.75
CA THR A 307 -17.61 -21.99 -4.89
C THR A 307 -17.54 -23.53 -4.82
N ALA A 308 -17.42 -24.08 -3.60
CA ALA A 308 -17.44 -25.53 -3.37
C ALA A 308 -18.81 -26.21 -3.68
N GLN A 309 -19.89 -25.44 -3.85
CA GLN A 309 -21.20 -25.96 -4.26
C GLN A 309 -21.41 -25.92 -5.78
N THR A 310 -20.75 -25.01 -6.49
CA THR A 310 -20.89 -24.85 -7.95
C THR A 310 -19.92 -25.72 -8.75
N THR A 311 -18.78 -26.11 -8.18
CA THR A 311 -17.79 -27.04 -8.77
C THR A 311 -18.26 -28.51 -8.82
N ALA A 312 -19.50 -28.80 -8.42
CA ALA A 312 -20.12 -30.13 -8.52
C ALA A 312 -20.39 -30.61 -9.98
N GLY A 313 -20.04 -29.81 -10.99
CA GLY A 313 -20.02 -30.25 -12.39
C GLY A 313 -19.08 -29.39 -13.24
N LEU A 314 -18.42 -30.03 -14.23
CA LEU A 314 -17.49 -29.47 -15.23
C LEU A 314 -16.09 -29.10 -14.65
N VAL A 315 -14.94 -29.45 -15.24
CA VAL A 315 -14.62 -30.11 -16.54
C VAL A 315 -13.43 -31.10 -16.37
N ASP A 316 -13.42 -32.22 -17.11
CA ASP A 316 -12.22 -33.07 -17.29
C ASP A 316 -11.15 -32.36 -18.15
N VAL A 317 -9.96 -32.18 -17.58
CA VAL A 317 -8.85 -31.39 -18.15
C VAL A 317 -8.25 -31.95 -19.45
N ASN A 318 -8.60 -33.17 -19.88
CA ASN A 318 -7.99 -33.84 -21.04
C ASN A 318 -8.36 -33.28 -22.43
N ARG A 319 -9.08 -32.14 -22.53
CA ARG A 319 -9.66 -31.64 -23.79
C ARG A 319 -9.04 -30.37 -24.39
N LEU A 320 -7.71 -30.23 -24.32
CA LEU A 320 -6.94 -29.15 -24.95
C LEU A 320 -5.92 -29.64 -26.01
N THR A 321 -6.31 -30.59 -26.87
CA THR A 321 -5.66 -30.78 -28.18
C THR A 321 -6.71 -30.88 -29.28
N ARG A 322 -6.42 -30.25 -30.43
CA ARG A 322 -7.33 -30.01 -31.58
C ARG A 322 -8.48 -29.02 -31.27
N GLY A 323 -8.87 -28.07 -32.13
CA GLY A 323 -8.23 -27.60 -33.37
C GLY A 323 -9.23 -27.21 -34.48
N LEU A 324 -9.33 -25.91 -34.78
CA LEU A 324 -10.01 -25.27 -35.95
C LEU A 324 -11.55 -25.40 -36.06
N GLY A 325 -12.17 -24.36 -36.65
CA GLY A 325 -13.48 -24.46 -37.34
C GLY A 325 -14.72 -23.91 -36.58
N PRO A 326 -15.57 -23.06 -37.21
CA PRO A 326 -16.78 -22.51 -36.60
C PRO A 326 -18.11 -23.10 -37.14
N ALA A 327 -19.22 -22.64 -36.53
CA ALA A 327 -20.63 -22.61 -36.98
C ALA A 327 -21.65 -23.53 -36.27
N SER A 328 -22.87 -22.97 -36.12
CA SER A 328 -24.19 -23.59 -35.91
C SER A 328 -24.30 -24.90 -35.10
N TRP A 329 -24.81 -24.80 -33.86
CA TRP A 329 -25.22 -25.94 -33.03
C TRP A 329 -26.74 -26.00 -32.82
N PRO A 330 -27.44 -27.02 -33.36
CA PRO A 330 -28.66 -27.55 -32.74
C PRO A 330 -28.29 -28.60 -31.66
N ALA A 331 -29.15 -28.79 -30.65
CA ALA A 331 -28.86 -29.66 -29.52
C ALA A 331 -28.99 -31.16 -29.84
N LEU A 332 -28.13 -31.99 -29.24
CA LEU A 332 -28.22 -33.45 -29.25
C LEU A 332 -27.83 -34.01 -27.88
N THR A 333 -28.78 -34.65 -27.21
CA THR A 333 -28.57 -35.37 -25.94
C THR A 333 -28.08 -36.79 -26.21
N VAL A 334 -27.02 -37.22 -25.50
CA VAL A 334 -26.54 -38.61 -25.51
C VAL A 334 -26.27 -39.05 -24.07
N THR A 335 -26.91 -40.13 -23.65
CA THR A 335 -26.64 -40.82 -22.38
C THR A 335 -25.51 -41.83 -22.56
N ALA A 336 -24.64 -41.96 -21.55
CA ALA A 336 -23.55 -42.93 -21.51
C ALA A 336 -23.44 -43.56 -20.11
N PRO A 337 -22.97 -44.82 -19.97
CA PRO A 337 -23.04 -45.56 -18.71
C PRO A 337 -21.94 -45.19 -17.70
N ALA A 338 -22.18 -45.51 -16.43
CA ALA A 338 -21.25 -45.22 -15.33
C ALA A 338 -19.96 -46.07 -15.38
N PRO A 339 -18.77 -45.47 -15.15
CA PRO A 339 -17.50 -46.20 -15.11
C PRO A 339 -17.23 -46.84 -13.74
N THR A 340 -16.56 -48.00 -13.77
CA THR A 340 -16.06 -48.70 -12.56
C THR A 340 -14.86 -48.00 -11.93
N VAL A 341 -14.84 -47.92 -10.60
CA VAL A 341 -13.77 -47.25 -9.84
C VAL A 341 -12.50 -48.11 -9.75
N THR A 342 -11.50 -47.78 -10.56
CA THR A 342 -10.09 -48.12 -10.28
C THR A 342 -9.46 -47.05 -9.39
N ALA A 343 -8.61 -47.44 -8.45
CA ALA A 343 -7.92 -46.50 -7.56
C ALA A 343 -7.06 -45.48 -8.37
N PRO A 344 -7.06 -44.18 -7.98
CA PRO A 344 -6.36 -43.15 -8.74
C PRO A 344 -4.84 -43.33 -8.70
N ALA A 345 -4.18 -43.07 -9.83
CA ALA A 345 -2.73 -43.13 -9.96
C ALA A 345 -2.05 -42.07 -9.05
N PRO A 346 -0.83 -42.35 -8.53
CA PRO A 346 -0.10 -41.38 -7.71
C PRO A 346 0.18 -40.11 -8.52
N THR A 347 -0.39 -39.00 -8.09
CA THR A 347 -0.29 -37.71 -8.80
C THR A 347 0.75 -36.83 -8.12
N ALA A 348 1.60 -36.20 -8.92
CA ALA A 348 2.64 -35.30 -8.45
C ALA A 348 2.54 -33.93 -9.16
N TRP A 349 2.57 -32.85 -8.38
CA TRP A 349 2.52 -31.46 -8.87
C TRP A 349 3.81 -30.73 -8.51
N VAL A 350 4.38 -29.94 -9.44
CA VAL A 350 5.67 -29.24 -9.26
C VAL A 350 5.50 -27.74 -9.54
N TRP A 351 5.95 -26.85 -8.63
CA TRP A 351 5.82 -25.38 -8.78
C TRP A 351 6.78 -24.57 -7.86
N GLN A 352 6.80 -23.24 -7.97
CA GLN A 352 7.68 -22.32 -7.19
C GLN A 352 6.90 -21.10 -6.60
N ALA A 353 6.92 -20.85 -5.27
CA ALA A 353 6.08 -19.81 -4.59
C ALA A 353 6.57 -19.31 -3.19
N ARG A 354 6.27 -18.04 -2.78
CA ARG A 354 6.64 -17.29 -1.51
C ARG A 354 5.59 -16.12 -1.13
N ALA A 355 5.74 -15.20 -0.10
CA ALA A 355 4.68 -14.26 0.50
C ALA A 355 5.01 -12.71 0.86
N SER A 356 4.07 -11.76 1.28
CA SER A 356 4.19 -10.20 1.21
C SER A 356 3.25 -9.07 1.96
N ASN A 357 3.58 -7.69 2.09
CA ASN A 357 2.79 -6.42 2.66
C ASN A 357 3.36 -4.87 2.64
N ASN A 358 2.59 -3.67 2.79
CA ASN A 358 2.96 -2.14 3.15
C ASN A 358 2.02 -0.82 2.75
N SER A 359 1.90 0.43 3.43
CA SER A 359 1.17 1.80 3.00
C SER A 359 1.20 3.29 3.70
N GLY A 360 0.40 4.39 3.24
CA GLY A 360 0.22 5.92 3.61
C GLY A 360 -0.61 7.11 2.81
N ASP A 361 -0.12 8.34 2.37
CA ASP A 361 -0.79 9.77 2.30
C ASP A 361 -1.29 10.58 0.97
N TRP A 362 -1.55 11.95 0.90
CA TRP A 362 -2.11 12.78 -0.29
C TRP A 362 -2.07 14.40 -0.35
N THR A 363 -2.17 15.10 -1.54
CA THR A 363 -2.33 16.61 -1.75
C THR A 363 -2.98 17.12 -3.10
N ILE A 364 -3.52 18.37 -3.19
CA ILE A 364 -3.99 19.13 -4.41
C ILE A 364 -3.52 20.63 -4.47
N ALA A 365 -3.32 21.25 -5.65
CA ALA A 365 -3.17 22.73 -5.83
C ALA A 365 -3.76 23.35 -7.14
N ALA A 366 -4.12 24.65 -7.08
CA ALA A 366 -4.69 25.45 -8.19
C ALA A 366 -4.22 26.92 -8.17
N ARG A 367 -3.96 27.55 -9.32
CA ARG A 367 -3.49 28.94 -9.47
C ARG A 367 -4.47 29.78 -10.29
N PHE A 368 -4.66 31.04 -9.89
CA PHE A 368 -5.66 31.99 -10.36
C PHE A 368 -5.00 33.22 -11.02
N CYS A 369 -5.80 34.16 -11.51
CA CYS A 369 -5.30 35.42 -12.09
C CYS A 369 -4.74 36.40 -11.04
N ASP A 370 -5.13 36.27 -9.77
CA ASP A 370 -4.83 37.22 -8.70
C ASP A 370 -4.97 36.59 -7.30
N GLU A 371 -4.27 37.16 -6.32
CA GLU A 371 -4.30 36.73 -4.91
C GLU A 371 -5.69 36.86 -4.28
N ALA A 372 -6.47 37.89 -4.60
CA ALA A 372 -7.77 38.11 -3.96
C ALA A 372 -8.78 37.00 -4.33
N THR A 373 -8.74 36.53 -5.58
CA THR A 373 -9.48 35.37 -6.05
C THR A 373 -9.00 34.08 -5.37
N ALA A 374 -7.69 33.82 -5.33
CA ALA A 374 -7.14 32.64 -4.65
C ALA A 374 -7.49 32.61 -3.16
N ARG A 375 -7.30 33.75 -2.47
CA ARG A 375 -7.65 33.95 -1.07
C ARG A 375 -9.12 33.66 -0.79
N ARG A 376 -10.03 34.24 -1.58
CA ARG A 376 -11.47 33.98 -1.48
C ARG A 376 -11.79 32.49 -1.62
N VAL A 377 -11.19 31.80 -2.60
CA VAL A 377 -11.44 30.37 -2.83
C VAL A 377 -10.89 29.49 -1.70
N ALA A 378 -9.71 29.81 -1.15
CA ALA A 378 -9.18 29.11 0.03
C ALA A 378 -10.06 29.33 1.27
N ASP A 379 -10.53 30.56 1.49
CA ASP A 379 -11.41 30.92 2.61
C ASP A 379 -12.80 30.24 2.46
N GLU A 380 -13.36 30.19 1.24
CA GLU A 380 -14.58 29.40 0.91
C GLU A 380 -14.39 27.89 1.18
N LEU A 381 -13.21 27.33 0.92
CA LEU A 381 -12.92 25.90 1.11
C LEU A 381 -12.66 25.52 2.57
N ARG A 382 -12.02 26.38 3.38
CA ARG A 382 -11.94 26.14 4.84
C ARG A 382 -13.33 26.15 5.47
N GLU A 383 -14.20 27.08 5.06
CA GLU A 383 -15.58 27.12 5.56
C GLU A 383 -16.38 25.89 5.12
N LEU A 384 -16.18 25.38 3.89
CA LEU A 384 -16.76 24.11 3.47
C LEU A 384 -16.33 22.95 4.36
N ALA A 385 -15.02 22.81 4.60
CA ALA A 385 -14.48 21.77 5.47
C ALA A 385 -15.10 21.88 6.88
N ARG A 386 -15.07 23.07 7.49
CA ARG A 386 -15.63 23.35 8.82
C ARG A 386 -17.12 23.03 8.93
N VAL A 387 -17.93 23.34 7.91
CA VAL A 387 -19.39 23.07 7.93
C VAL A 387 -19.69 21.58 7.67
N HIS A 388 -18.91 20.92 6.82
CA HIS A 388 -19.03 19.48 6.56
C HIS A 388 -18.61 18.64 7.79
N GLU A 389 -17.52 19.02 8.47
CA GLU A 389 -17.09 18.48 9.77
C GLU A 389 -18.15 18.67 10.85
N ALA A 390 -18.65 19.91 11.02
CA ALA A 390 -19.68 20.21 12.01
C ALA A 390 -21.01 19.48 11.72
N PHE A 391 -21.31 19.17 10.45
CA PHE A 391 -22.40 18.29 10.08
C PHE A 391 -22.11 16.85 10.52
N LEU A 392 -20.96 16.27 10.14
CA LEU A 392 -20.60 14.89 10.50
C LEU A 392 -20.61 14.67 12.02
N ALA A 393 -20.12 15.64 12.80
CA ALA A 393 -20.11 15.60 14.27
C ALA A 393 -21.49 15.85 14.93
N SER A 394 -22.55 16.13 14.17
CA SER A 394 -23.91 16.33 14.69
C SER A 394 -24.73 15.04 14.67
N ASP A 395 -25.78 14.96 15.51
CA ASP A 395 -26.73 13.83 15.50
C ASP A 395 -27.36 13.56 14.11
N GLU A 396 -27.56 14.63 13.31
CA GLU A 396 -28.05 14.51 11.93
C GLU A 396 -26.99 13.88 11.01
N GLY A 397 -25.72 14.25 11.19
CA GLY A 397 -24.59 13.63 10.52
C GLY A 397 -24.39 12.18 10.91
N GLN A 398 -24.54 11.83 12.19
CA GLN A 398 -24.49 10.44 12.66
C GLN A 398 -25.61 9.60 12.04
N ALA A 399 -26.85 10.10 12.09
CA ALA A 399 -27.98 9.45 11.43
C ALA A 399 -27.79 9.33 9.90
N PHE A 400 -27.10 10.29 9.26
CA PHE A 400 -26.75 10.22 7.85
C PHE A 400 -25.65 9.17 7.58
N VAL A 401 -24.60 9.11 8.41
CA VAL A 401 -23.50 8.15 8.29
C VAL A 401 -24.02 6.71 8.45
N GLU A 402 -24.76 6.43 9.52
CA GLU A 402 -25.35 5.11 9.79
C GLU A 402 -26.33 4.69 8.69
N LYS A 403 -27.28 5.56 8.32
CA LYS A 403 -28.32 5.27 7.32
C LYS A 403 -27.79 4.97 5.92
N ASN A 404 -26.68 5.61 5.52
CA ASN A 404 -26.12 5.46 4.18
C ASN A 404 -24.89 4.53 4.13
N GLY A 405 -24.36 4.09 5.27
CA GLY A 405 -23.09 3.34 5.34
C GLY A 405 -21.91 4.18 4.84
N TYR A 406 -21.81 5.43 5.28
CA TYR A 406 -20.97 6.46 4.67
C TYR A 406 -19.47 6.14 4.71
N ASP A 407 -18.93 5.87 3.53
CA ASP A 407 -17.55 5.51 3.17
C ASP A 407 -16.88 6.57 2.27
N GLY A 408 -17.48 7.77 2.20
CA GLY A 408 -17.07 8.81 1.26
C GLY A 408 -17.54 8.60 -0.19
N SER A 409 -18.38 7.61 -0.52
CA SER A 409 -18.89 7.40 -1.89
C SER A 409 -19.97 8.40 -2.35
N ILE A 410 -20.60 9.13 -1.42
CA ILE A 410 -21.68 10.10 -1.70
C ILE A 410 -21.43 11.45 -1.00
N PRO A 411 -21.93 12.58 -1.52
CA PRO A 411 -21.79 13.87 -0.85
C PRO A 411 -22.72 13.99 0.36
N THR A 412 -22.24 14.55 1.47
CA THR A 412 -23.09 15.01 2.58
C THR A 412 -23.96 16.21 2.15
N PRO A 413 -25.00 16.59 2.93
CA PRO A 413 -25.82 17.77 2.63
C PRO A 413 -25.02 19.08 2.49
N PRO A 414 -24.00 19.39 3.32
CA PRO A 414 -23.13 20.56 3.11
C PRO A 414 -22.40 20.56 1.76
N LEU A 415 -21.83 19.42 1.34
CA LEU A 415 -21.10 19.31 0.07
C LEU A 415 -22.03 19.55 -1.13
N ARG A 416 -23.28 19.07 -1.07
CA ARG A 416 -24.32 19.34 -2.09
C ARG A 416 -24.67 20.83 -2.12
N ALA A 417 -25.05 21.40 -0.98
CA ALA A 417 -25.46 22.80 -0.89
C ALA A 417 -24.35 23.77 -1.37
N PHE A 418 -23.09 23.46 -1.06
CA PHE A 418 -21.93 24.24 -1.51
C PHE A 418 -21.77 24.22 -3.05
N ALA A 419 -21.99 23.08 -3.69
CA ALA A 419 -21.89 22.95 -5.15
C ALA A 419 -23.10 23.51 -5.88
N GLU A 420 -24.31 23.29 -5.36
CA GLU A 420 -25.56 23.84 -5.89
C GLU A 420 -25.52 25.37 -5.93
N ALA A 421 -25.02 26.01 -4.85
CA ALA A 421 -24.77 27.45 -4.80
C ALA A 421 -23.73 27.97 -5.82
N ARG A 422 -22.94 27.07 -6.43
CA ARG A 422 -21.91 27.34 -7.46
C ARG A 422 -22.28 26.75 -8.83
N GLY A 423 -23.54 26.31 -9.00
CA GLY A 423 -24.09 25.82 -10.26
C GLY A 423 -23.49 24.50 -10.75
N PHE A 424 -23.00 23.64 -9.85
CA PHE A 424 -22.51 22.30 -10.17
C PHE A 424 -23.04 21.24 -9.20
N THR A 425 -22.70 19.98 -9.44
CA THR A 425 -23.08 18.86 -8.57
C THR A 425 -21.82 18.24 -7.98
N TRP A 426 -21.67 18.33 -6.66
CA TRP A 426 -20.68 17.55 -5.91
C TRP A 426 -21.08 16.07 -5.96
N ARG A 427 -20.15 15.15 -6.26
CA ARG A 427 -20.50 13.76 -6.63
C ARG A 427 -20.01 12.71 -5.64
N GLU A 428 -18.87 12.95 -5.03
CA GLU A 428 -18.23 12.11 -4.03
C GLU A 428 -18.41 12.68 -2.61
N GLY A 429 -18.07 11.93 -1.57
CA GLY A 429 -17.91 12.48 -0.23
C GLY A 429 -16.58 13.22 -0.07
N LEU A 430 -16.42 13.86 1.09
CA LEU A 430 -15.11 14.07 1.70
C LEU A 430 -15.10 13.27 3.00
N TRP A 431 -14.06 12.46 3.21
CA TRP A 431 -14.01 11.47 4.27
C TRP A 431 -12.56 11.13 4.62
N TRP A 432 -12.35 10.84 5.89
CA TRP A 432 -11.07 10.61 6.55
C TRP A 432 -11.31 9.65 7.71
N GLU A 433 -10.46 8.64 7.85
CA GLU A 433 -10.50 7.70 8.99
C GLU A 433 -9.36 8.03 9.95
N GLU A 434 -9.64 8.72 11.06
CA GLU A 434 -9.08 8.39 12.38
C GLU A 434 -9.79 9.23 13.47
N ASP A 435 -10.18 8.54 14.56
CA ASP A 435 -10.73 9.01 15.84
C ASP A 435 -11.97 9.97 15.88
N GLY A 436 -12.69 9.91 17.01
CA GLY A 436 -14.08 10.37 17.11
C GLY A 436 -14.25 11.87 17.32
N TYR A 437 -14.76 12.56 16.29
CA TYR A 437 -15.30 13.93 16.32
C TYR A 437 -14.39 14.99 16.96
N GLY A 438 -13.13 15.01 16.52
CA GLY A 438 -12.21 16.12 16.76
C GLY A 438 -10.83 15.92 16.13
N ALA A 439 -10.62 16.57 14.96
CA ALA A 439 -9.38 16.65 14.18
C ALA A 439 -8.91 15.35 13.48
N PRO A 440 -8.22 15.42 12.31
CA PRO A 440 -7.74 16.63 11.62
C PRO A 440 -8.60 17.06 10.42
N VAL A 441 -8.96 18.35 10.38
CA VAL A 441 -9.73 18.98 9.28
C VAL A 441 -8.93 19.08 7.98
N LEU A 442 -9.63 19.01 6.83
CA LEU A 442 -9.10 19.36 5.50
C LEU A 442 -8.56 20.80 5.45
N THR A 443 -7.24 20.95 5.49
CA THR A 443 -6.57 22.24 5.30
C THR A 443 -6.73 22.75 3.86
N ALA A 444 -7.23 23.97 3.72
CA ALA A 444 -7.13 24.78 2.50
C ALA A 444 -6.39 26.09 2.80
N GLY A 445 -5.62 26.61 1.86
CA GLY A 445 -4.81 27.81 2.10
C GLY A 445 -4.36 28.51 0.82
N ALA A 446 -4.18 29.84 0.90
CA ALA A 446 -3.67 30.64 -0.19
C ALA A 446 -2.17 30.94 -0.01
N VAL A 447 -1.41 30.80 -1.09
CA VAL A 447 0.02 31.11 -1.21
C VAL A 447 0.18 31.93 -2.49
N GLY A 448 0.16 33.25 -2.34
CA GLY A 448 0.02 34.18 -3.46
C GLY A 448 -1.28 33.98 -4.24
N ASP A 449 -1.18 33.97 -5.56
CA ASP A 449 -2.28 33.71 -6.50
C ASP A 449 -2.71 32.23 -6.60
N ALA A 450 -2.25 31.35 -5.69
CA ALA A 450 -2.56 29.93 -5.70
C ALA A 450 -3.20 29.42 -4.40
N VAL A 451 -4.12 28.47 -4.54
CA VAL A 451 -4.74 27.69 -3.47
C VAL A 451 -4.08 26.32 -3.38
N VAL A 452 -3.69 25.92 -2.18
CA VAL A 452 -3.32 24.55 -1.81
C VAL A 452 -4.47 23.93 -1.02
N VAL A 453 -4.80 22.67 -1.30
CA VAL A 453 -5.72 21.85 -0.50
C VAL A 453 -5.00 20.56 -0.14
N TYR A 454 -5.01 20.19 1.13
CA TYR A 454 -4.15 19.14 1.66
C TYR A 454 -4.83 18.43 2.82
N HIS A 455 -4.59 17.14 2.94
CA HIS A 455 -5.02 16.33 4.07
C HIS A 455 -3.84 15.45 4.52
N PRO A 456 -3.46 15.45 5.81
CA PRO A 456 -2.28 14.71 6.27
C PRO A 456 -2.42 13.18 6.09
N TYR A 457 -3.65 12.68 6.02
CA TYR A 457 -3.96 11.25 5.95
C TYR A 457 -5.35 11.03 5.31
N CYS A 458 -5.43 10.66 4.03
CA CYS A 458 -6.71 10.30 3.40
C CYS A 458 -6.49 9.30 2.25
N MET A 459 -7.57 8.60 1.86
CA MET A 459 -7.55 7.69 0.69
C MET A 459 -7.41 8.44 -0.65
N GLY A 460 -7.74 9.72 -0.66
CA GLY A 460 -7.59 10.65 -1.76
C GLY A 460 -8.53 11.84 -1.61
N LEU A 461 -8.30 12.88 -2.41
CA LEU A 461 -9.24 14.00 -2.57
C LEU A 461 -9.91 13.88 -3.96
N PRO A 462 -11.23 14.16 -4.09
CA PRO A 462 -11.97 13.93 -5.34
C PRO A 462 -11.53 14.90 -6.45
N GLU A 463 -10.52 14.48 -7.22
CA GLU A 463 -9.87 15.27 -8.28
C GLU A 463 -10.88 15.91 -9.23
N ALA A 464 -11.86 15.14 -9.73
CA ALA A 464 -12.83 15.64 -10.71
C ALA A 464 -13.70 16.78 -10.16
N THR A 465 -14.11 16.68 -8.90
CA THR A 465 -14.96 17.67 -8.22
C THR A 465 -14.17 18.91 -7.80
N PHE A 466 -12.95 18.77 -7.29
CA PHE A 466 -12.06 19.92 -7.08
C PHE A 466 -11.67 20.60 -8.40
N ARG A 467 -11.46 19.83 -9.48
CA ARG A 467 -11.22 20.36 -10.84
C ARG A 467 -12.41 21.16 -11.36
N GLU A 468 -13.64 20.66 -11.25
CA GLU A 468 -14.83 21.41 -11.65
C GLU A 468 -15.01 22.69 -10.80
N LEU A 469 -14.82 22.61 -9.48
CA LEU A 469 -14.87 23.77 -8.58
C LEU A 469 -13.85 24.85 -8.96
N PHE A 470 -12.57 24.48 -9.10
CA PHE A 470 -11.49 25.45 -9.33
C PHE A 470 -11.56 26.07 -10.74
N VAL A 471 -11.96 25.31 -11.77
CA VAL A 471 -12.23 25.86 -13.11
C VAL A 471 -13.37 26.90 -13.05
N ARG A 472 -14.47 26.59 -12.36
CA ARG A 472 -15.61 27.51 -12.19
C ARG A 472 -15.27 28.75 -11.35
N ALA A 473 -14.31 28.62 -10.44
CA ALA A 473 -13.80 29.73 -9.65
C ALA A 473 -12.78 30.62 -10.39
N GLY A 474 -12.39 30.26 -11.62
CA GLY A 474 -11.48 31.07 -12.46
C GLY A 474 -10.00 30.68 -12.35
N ALA A 475 -9.68 29.44 -11.98
CA ALA A 475 -8.30 28.95 -12.06
C ALA A 475 -7.78 28.96 -13.50
N VAL A 476 -6.48 29.17 -13.66
CA VAL A 476 -5.76 29.19 -14.96
C VAL A 476 -4.76 28.04 -15.11
N ALA A 477 -4.24 27.53 -13.99
CA ALA A 477 -3.31 26.41 -13.94
C ALA A 477 -3.58 25.54 -12.69
N MET A 478 -3.35 24.23 -12.79
CA MET A 478 -3.73 23.27 -11.73
C MET A 478 -2.83 22.05 -11.73
N GLY A 479 -2.33 21.63 -10.57
CA GLY A 479 -1.40 20.51 -10.45
C GLY A 479 -1.27 20.01 -9.02
N TYR A 480 -0.54 18.90 -8.83
CA TYR A 480 -0.57 18.06 -7.64
C TYR A 480 -1.97 17.43 -7.44
N TRP A 481 -2.01 16.10 -7.37
CA TRP A 481 -3.26 15.32 -7.33
C TRP A 481 -3.09 13.98 -6.60
N GLN A 482 -1.94 13.75 -5.94
CA GLN A 482 -1.45 12.47 -5.42
C GLN A 482 -0.40 12.75 -4.31
N TYR A 483 0.39 11.76 -3.90
CA TYR A 483 1.57 11.93 -3.04
C TYR A 483 2.54 12.99 -3.61
N GLY A 484 2.83 14.03 -2.82
CA GLY A 484 3.68 15.16 -3.23
C GLY A 484 3.13 16.50 -2.71
N ARG A 485 3.96 17.55 -2.65
CA ARG A 485 3.57 18.87 -2.12
C ARG A 485 4.23 19.97 -2.96
N PRO A 486 3.55 21.09 -3.28
CA PRO A 486 4.12 22.14 -4.10
C PRO A 486 5.24 22.87 -3.38
N ARG A 487 6.36 23.12 -4.09
CA ARG A 487 7.41 24.03 -3.62
C ARG A 487 6.89 25.46 -3.60
N VAL A 488 7.23 26.18 -2.54
CA VAL A 488 6.95 27.60 -2.36
C VAL A 488 8.19 28.39 -2.73
N VAL A 489 8.01 29.43 -3.53
CA VAL A 489 9.01 30.45 -3.80
C VAL A 489 8.68 31.67 -2.95
N VAL A 490 9.66 32.14 -2.17
CA VAL A 490 9.52 33.38 -1.38
C VAL A 490 10.63 34.35 -1.78
N GLN A 491 10.26 35.54 -2.21
CA GLN A 491 11.18 36.63 -2.52
C GLN A 491 10.98 37.74 -1.49
N ALA A 492 12.06 38.41 -1.08
CA ALA A 492 11.99 39.54 -0.16
C ALA A 492 13.18 40.49 -0.33
N SER A 493 12.95 41.78 -0.10
CA SER A 493 13.98 42.83 -0.11
C SER A 493 14.46 43.13 1.31
N GLY A 494 15.73 43.45 1.50
CA GLY A 494 16.30 43.82 2.79
C GLY A 494 17.68 43.20 3.05
N SER A 495 18.28 43.58 4.18
CA SER A 495 19.60 43.10 4.62
C SER A 495 19.59 42.74 6.11
N ASP A 496 19.68 41.45 6.39
CA ASP A 496 19.86 40.90 7.74
C ASP A 496 20.77 39.67 7.65
N ASP A 497 22.06 39.90 7.87
CA ASP A 497 23.10 38.86 7.76
C ASP A 497 22.89 37.73 8.77
N VAL A 498 22.32 38.04 9.95
CA VAL A 498 22.05 37.05 11.00
C VAL A 498 20.88 36.15 10.60
N GLY A 499 19.80 36.71 10.03
CA GLY A 499 18.69 35.92 9.50
C GLY A 499 19.11 35.09 8.30
N THR A 500 19.85 35.69 7.38
CA THR A 500 20.39 35.00 6.20
C THR A 500 21.25 33.80 6.60
N ALA A 501 22.20 33.97 7.53
CA ALA A 501 23.02 32.87 8.04
C ALA A 501 22.21 31.79 8.81
N LEU A 502 21.10 32.16 9.48
CA LEU A 502 20.19 31.21 10.10
C LEU A 502 19.41 30.39 9.07
N LEU A 503 18.95 31.02 7.98
CA LEU A 503 18.33 30.33 6.85
C LEU A 503 19.33 29.38 6.20
N GLU A 504 20.49 29.87 5.75
CA GLU A 504 21.55 29.08 5.10
C GLU A 504 21.91 27.85 5.94
N ARG A 505 22.16 28.03 7.24
CA ARG A 505 22.49 26.93 8.15
C ARG A 505 21.36 25.91 8.27
N HIS A 506 20.10 26.34 8.36
CA HIS A 506 18.97 25.42 8.47
C HIS A 506 18.72 24.67 7.15
N LEU A 507 18.72 25.37 6.01
CA LEU A 507 18.56 24.73 4.69
C LEU A 507 19.70 23.74 4.42
N ALA A 508 20.95 24.10 4.73
CA ALA A 508 22.08 23.17 4.64
C ALA A 508 21.91 21.95 5.57
N THR A 509 21.37 22.13 6.78
CA THR A 509 21.09 21.03 7.70
C THR A 509 20.01 20.08 7.17
N VAL A 510 18.95 20.60 6.53
CA VAL A 510 17.86 19.79 5.96
C VAL A 510 18.28 19.14 4.63
N ASN A 511 18.99 19.85 3.75
CA ASN A 511 19.53 19.30 2.50
C ASN A 511 20.59 18.21 2.72
N ALA A 512 21.32 18.27 3.84
CA ALA A 512 22.30 17.25 4.22
C ALA A 512 21.71 16.09 5.03
N ALA A 513 20.47 16.22 5.52
CA ALA A 513 19.76 15.14 6.18
C ALA A 513 19.26 14.10 5.17
N LYS A 514 19.17 12.84 5.59
CA LYS A 514 18.65 11.77 4.71
C LYS A 514 17.15 11.93 4.47
N TYR A 515 16.43 12.38 5.49
CA TYR A 515 15.03 12.78 5.45
C TYR A 515 14.87 14.07 6.28
N SER A 516 13.93 14.96 5.92
CA SER A 516 13.70 16.18 6.70
C SER A 516 13.21 15.89 8.11
N SER A 517 12.56 14.73 8.31
CA SER A 517 12.18 14.20 9.62
C SER A 517 13.36 13.93 10.57
N ASP A 518 14.58 13.77 10.06
CA ASP A 518 15.77 13.51 10.87
C ASP A 518 16.26 14.80 11.56
N VAL A 519 15.94 15.97 10.99
CA VAL A 519 16.31 17.28 11.55
C VAL A 519 15.41 17.61 12.74
N LYS A 520 15.99 17.51 13.94
CA LYS A 520 15.28 17.81 15.21
C LYS A 520 15.35 19.29 15.63
N THR A 521 16.24 20.07 15.02
CA THR A 521 16.26 21.54 15.20
C THR A 521 15.10 22.16 14.42
N PRO A 522 14.23 22.97 15.05
CA PRO A 522 13.17 23.67 14.33
C PRO A 522 13.74 24.65 13.28
N PRO A 523 12.95 25.05 12.28
CA PRO A 523 13.34 26.10 11.35
C PRO A 523 13.54 27.45 12.06
N PRO A 524 14.28 28.41 11.47
CA PRO A 524 14.47 29.75 12.03
C PRO A 524 13.14 30.48 12.30
N TRP A 525 12.14 30.26 11.45
CA TRP A 525 10.77 30.77 11.58
C TRP A 525 9.92 30.03 12.63
N GLY A 526 10.43 28.94 13.20
CA GLY A 526 9.89 28.29 14.40
C GLY A 526 8.39 27.98 14.34
N ALA A 527 7.72 28.14 15.48
CA ALA A 527 6.29 27.93 15.64
C ALA A 527 5.46 29.21 15.38
N LEU A 528 5.86 30.08 14.44
CA LEU A 528 5.16 31.34 14.13
C LEU A 528 3.83 31.15 13.35
N ALA A 529 3.24 29.95 13.43
CA ALA A 529 1.89 29.62 12.98
C ALA A 529 0.77 30.22 13.85
N ASP A 530 1.09 31.00 14.90
CA ASP A 530 0.12 31.86 15.61
C ASP A 530 -0.21 33.13 14.79
N ASP A 531 -0.56 32.93 13.53
CA ASP A 531 -1.14 33.95 12.64
C ASP A 531 -2.68 33.86 12.77
N PRO A 532 -3.42 34.97 12.85
CA PRO A 532 -4.89 34.94 12.84
C PRO A 532 -5.50 34.13 11.67
N ARG A 533 -4.82 34.06 10.51
CA ARG A 533 -5.17 33.24 9.34
C ARG A 533 -5.05 31.72 9.58
N LEU A 534 -4.34 31.29 10.63
CA LEU A 534 -4.07 29.90 11.02
C LEU A 534 -4.67 29.51 12.39
N GLN A 535 -5.28 30.44 13.13
CA GLN A 535 -5.78 30.15 14.48
C GLN A 535 -6.91 29.09 14.52
N ALA A 536 -7.53 28.79 13.38
CA ALA A 536 -8.51 27.72 13.18
C ALA A 536 -8.02 26.56 12.28
N ASP A 537 -6.73 26.51 11.90
CA ASP A 537 -6.12 25.37 11.19
C ASP A 537 -5.58 24.36 12.21
N GLU A 538 -5.48 23.08 11.84
CA GLU A 538 -5.09 22.01 12.77
C GLU A 538 -3.70 21.41 12.45
N ASP A 539 -3.36 21.22 11.16
CA ASP A 539 -1.97 20.96 10.76
C ASP A 539 -1.21 22.30 10.68
N ARG A 540 -0.54 22.68 11.76
CA ARG A 540 0.30 23.90 11.81
C ARG A 540 1.78 23.60 11.50
N ASP A 541 2.10 22.54 10.75
CA ASP A 541 3.48 22.09 10.52
C ASP A 541 4.26 22.99 9.54
N ALA A 542 4.90 24.01 10.11
CA ALA A 542 5.80 24.91 9.40
C ALA A 542 7.20 24.33 9.08
N ARG A 543 7.47 23.03 9.31
CA ARG A 543 8.75 22.41 8.97
C ARG A 543 8.93 22.22 7.46
N LEU A 544 10.18 22.07 7.04
CA LEU A 544 10.52 21.70 5.66
C LEU A 544 10.20 20.23 5.38
N SER A 545 9.76 19.92 4.17
CA SER A 545 9.57 18.56 3.66
C SER A 545 10.79 18.05 2.89
N ASP A 546 10.71 16.81 2.43
CA ASP A 546 11.80 16.10 1.78
C ASP A 546 11.95 16.57 0.32
N GLY A 547 13.11 17.13 -0.02
CA GLY A 547 13.37 17.74 -1.32
C GLY A 547 14.51 18.76 -1.25
N PRO A 548 14.91 19.36 -2.38
CA PRO A 548 15.92 20.41 -2.40
C PRO A 548 15.34 21.73 -1.88
N HIS A 549 16.06 22.38 -0.97
CA HIS A 549 15.75 23.71 -0.46
C HIS A 549 16.83 24.69 -0.88
N GLU A 550 16.46 25.77 -1.55
CA GLU A 550 17.39 26.75 -2.11
C GLU A 550 17.25 28.11 -1.43
N LEU A 551 18.36 28.82 -1.26
CA LEU A 551 18.44 30.23 -0.93
C LEU A 551 19.47 30.88 -1.86
N THR A 552 19.07 31.91 -2.57
CA THR A 552 19.94 32.77 -3.37
C THR A 552 19.82 34.21 -2.89
N THR A 553 20.94 34.89 -2.69
CA THR A 553 21.00 36.31 -2.30
C THR A 553 21.59 37.14 -3.45
N SER A 554 21.03 38.31 -3.72
CA SER A 554 21.48 39.21 -4.79
C SER A 554 21.04 40.64 -4.54
N ALA A 555 21.98 41.59 -4.57
CA ALA A 555 21.71 43.04 -4.56
C ALA A 555 20.76 43.57 -3.46
N GLY A 556 20.73 42.93 -2.27
CA GLY A 556 19.80 43.31 -1.20
C GLY A 556 18.40 42.67 -1.32
N GLN A 557 18.27 41.59 -2.09
CA GLN A 557 17.13 40.70 -2.10
C GLN A 557 17.55 39.26 -1.79
N ILE A 558 16.62 38.51 -1.20
CA ILE A 558 16.70 37.05 -1.07
C ILE A 558 15.64 36.38 -1.93
N THR A 559 15.91 35.17 -2.38
CA THR A 559 14.90 34.27 -2.96
C THR A 559 15.11 32.87 -2.39
N LEU A 560 14.07 32.34 -1.78
CA LEU A 560 13.96 31.01 -1.19
C LEU A 560 13.12 30.12 -2.12
N ARG A 561 13.50 28.85 -2.30
CA ARG A 561 12.66 27.82 -2.94
C ARG A 561 12.59 26.60 -2.04
N LEU A 562 11.45 26.37 -1.41
CA LEU A 562 11.30 25.47 -0.26
C LEU A 562 10.19 24.45 -0.51
N ALA A 563 10.43 23.19 -0.18
CA ALA A 563 9.34 22.24 0.04
C ALA A 563 8.95 22.27 1.53
N LEU A 564 7.67 22.47 1.84
CA LEU A 564 7.17 22.54 3.22
C LEU A 564 6.34 21.31 3.56
N LYS A 565 6.16 21.02 4.86
CA LYS A 565 5.24 19.96 5.32
C LYS A 565 3.80 20.44 5.13
N ASN A 566 3.35 21.51 5.79
CA ASN A 566 2.18 22.27 5.34
C ASN A 566 2.64 23.50 4.53
N SER A 567 2.37 23.51 3.21
CA SER A 567 2.75 24.64 2.33
C SER A 567 2.00 25.94 2.64
N PHE A 568 0.84 25.92 3.30
CA PHE A 568 0.16 27.13 3.78
C PHE A 568 0.78 27.62 5.10
N ALA A 569 0.75 26.78 6.15
CA ALA A 569 1.23 27.18 7.48
C ALA A 569 2.73 27.53 7.51
N GLY A 570 3.55 26.80 6.75
CA GLY A 570 4.98 27.06 6.62
C GLY A 570 5.30 28.34 5.86
N THR A 571 4.51 28.70 4.84
CA THR A 571 4.66 29.99 4.13
C THR A 571 4.37 31.15 5.07
N LEU A 572 3.28 31.08 5.84
CA LEU A 572 2.88 32.13 6.77
C LEU A 572 3.88 32.35 7.91
N ALA A 573 4.40 31.27 8.50
CA ALA A 573 5.42 31.35 9.53
C ALA A 573 6.70 32.02 8.99
N LEU A 574 7.11 31.69 7.76
CA LEU A 574 8.25 32.30 7.07
C LEU A 574 8.00 33.77 6.68
N GLU A 575 6.84 34.09 6.11
CA GLU A 575 6.42 35.45 5.73
C GLU A 575 6.56 36.41 6.92
N ARG A 576 5.96 36.04 8.05
CA ARG A 576 6.02 36.82 9.29
C ARG A 576 7.42 36.88 9.90
N TRP A 577 8.19 35.81 9.79
CA TRP A 577 9.57 35.79 10.29
C TRP A 577 10.48 36.75 9.50
N LEU A 578 10.31 36.83 8.19
CA LEU A 578 11.02 37.79 7.34
C LEU A 578 10.61 39.23 7.69
N GLN A 579 9.31 39.51 7.77
CA GLN A 579 8.78 40.83 8.17
C GLN A 579 9.28 41.26 9.56
N ALA A 580 9.23 40.36 10.55
CA ALA A 580 9.70 40.62 11.92
C ALA A 580 11.22 40.86 12.02
N ARG A 581 11.98 40.55 10.96
CA ARG A 581 13.42 40.77 10.85
C ARG A 581 13.79 41.94 9.92
N GLY A 582 12.79 42.69 9.44
CA GLY A 582 12.98 43.92 8.67
C GLY A 582 13.08 43.72 7.15
N PHE A 583 12.75 42.54 6.63
CA PHE A 583 12.58 42.36 5.19
C PHE A 583 11.26 42.99 4.71
N THR A 584 11.33 43.74 3.61
CA THR A 584 10.19 44.34 2.90
C THR A 584 9.84 43.53 1.64
N ASP A 585 8.74 43.89 0.98
CA ASP A 585 8.38 43.38 -0.35
C ASP A 585 8.34 41.84 -0.41
N VAL A 586 7.83 41.22 0.66
CA VAL A 586 7.76 39.76 0.80
C VAL A 586 6.68 39.21 -0.13
N VAL A 587 7.09 38.67 -1.28
CA VAL A 587 6.23 38.00 -2.26
C VAL A 587 6.32 36.49 -2.03
N THR A 588 5.17 35.81 -1.99
CA THR A 588 5.09 34.34 -1.87
C THR A 588 4.28 33.77 -3.03
N GLU A 589 4.78 32.73 -3.67
CA GLU A 589 4.12 32.03 -4.79
C GLU A 589 4.37 30.52 -4.69
N LEU A 590 3.54 29.72 -5.36
CA LEU A 590 3.90 28.34 -5.69
C LEU A 590 4.75 28.28 -6.97
N GLU A 591 5.63 27.30 -7.08
CA GLU A 591 6.27 26.98 -8.36
C GLU A 591 5.22 26.71 -9.47
N PRO A 592 5.51 27.07 -10.74
CA PRO A 592 4.50 27.07 -11.80
C PRO A 592 3.74 25.74 -11.95
N LEU A 593 2.43 25.79 -11.72
CA LEU A 593 1.52 24.68 -11.98
C LEU A 593 1.32 24.49 -13.49
N PRO A 594 1.09 23.27 -13.99
CA PRO A 594 0.77 23.07 -15.39
C PRO A 594 -0.55 23.76 -15.75
N PRO A 595 -0.65 24.40 -16.94
CA PRO A 595 -1.85 25.12 -17.36
C PRO A 595 -3.04 24.16 -17.50
N LEU A 596 -4.25 24.70 -17.36
CA LEU A 596 -5.46 23.93 -17.62
C LEU A 596 -5.47 23.41 -19.07
N PRO A 597 -5.92 22.15 -19.31
CA PRO A 597 -6.21 21.69 -20.65
C PRO A 597 -7.32 22.56 -21.26
N ALA A 598 -7.21 22.87 -22.55
CA ALA A 598 -8.24 23.61 -23.26
C ALA A 598 -9.60 22.89 -23.14
N PRO A 599 -10.73 23.61 -22.98
CA PRO A 599 -12.04 22.98 -22.83
C PRO A 599 -12.38 22.15 -24.07
N THR A 600 -12.62 20.86 -23.86
CA THR A 600 -13.13 19.97 -24.90
C THR A 600 -14.56 20.36 -25.23
N SER A 601 -14.78 20.79 -26.46
CA SER A 601 -16.06 21.20 -27.06
C SER A 601 -17.00 20.03 -27.32
#